data_AF-X1G3K1-F1
#
_entry.id   AF-X1G3K1-F1
#
_cell.length_a   1.000
_cell.length_b   1.000
_cell.length_c   1.000
_cell.angle_alpha   90.00
_cell.angle_beta   90.00
_cell.angle_gamma   90.00
#
_symmetry.space_group_name_H-M   'P 1'
#
loop_
_entity.id
_entity.type
_entity.pdbx_description
1 polymer ?
#
loop_
_entity_poly.entity_id
_entity_poly.type
_entity_poly.pdbx_seq_one_letter_code
_entity_poly.pdbx_strand_id
1 'polypeptide(L)'
;TQIAKGAADPGEFLSGIEAMTRELVQTHAAALDGKKDLFREEKPSVGKCPRCGSPVHEGKKNYYCSNKECAFVMWKNDRFFEERKTAFSAKIAAALLKSG
;
A
#
# COMPACT_ATOMS: atom_id res chain seq x y z
N THR A 1 7.76 36.73 -16.06
CA THR A 1 8.90 35.78 -16.10
C THR A 1 9.64 35.95 -17.42
N GLN A 2 10.94 35.64 -17.52
CA GLN A 2 11.71 35.87 -18.76
C GLN A 2 11.13 35.11 -19.97
N ILE A 3 10.53 33.94 -19.74
CA ILE A 3 9.75 33.18 -20.74
C ILE A 3 8.52 33.95 -21.23
N ALA A 4 7.71 34.51 -20.32
CA ALA A 4 6.53 35.30 -20.70
C ALA A 4 6.88 36.62 -21.41
N LYS A 5 8.13 37.08 -21.29
CA LYS A 5 8.66 38.26 -21.98
C LYS A 5 9.39 37.91 -23.29
N GLY A 6 9.41 36.64 -23.70
CA GLY A 6 10.10 36.16 -24.90
C GLY A 6 11.63 36.25 -24.82
N ALA A 7 12.18 36.47 -23.63
CA ALA A 7 13.60 36.76 -23.40
C ALA A 7 14.41 35.50 -23.04
N ALA A 8 13.80 34.32 -23.09
CA ALA A 8 14.43 33.04 -22.85
C ALA A 8 13.81 31.99 -23.77
N ASP A 9 14.64 31.06 -24.25
CA ASP A 9 14.18 29.99 -25.15
C ASP A 9 13.30 28.99 -24.37
N PRO A 10 12.07 28.70 -24.85
CA PRO A 10 11.19 27.75 -24.19
C PRO A 10 11.76 26.32 -24.13
N GLY A 11 12.53 25.91 -25.13
CA GLY A 11 13.14 24.58 -25.20
C GLY A 11 14.26 24.43 -24.17
N GLU A 12 15.14 25.43 -24.05
CA GLU A 12 16.18 25.47 -23.02
C GLU A 12 15.60 25.48 -21.61
N PHE A 13 14.52 26.23 -21.38
CA PHE A 13 13.87 26.29 -20.08
C PHE A 13 13.25 24.94 -19.67
N LEU A 14 12.53 24.28 -20.57
CA LEU A 14 11.95 22.96 -20.30
C LEU A 14 13.04 21.90 -20.12
N SER A 15 14.11 21.95 -20.92
CA SER A 15 15.27 21.06 -20.77
C SER A 15 15.97 21.27 -19.42
N GLY A 16 16.06 22.52 -18.94
CA GLY A 16 16.57 22.85 -17.62
C GLY A 16 15.72 22.29 -16.48
N ILE A 17 14.39 22.34 -16.59
CA ILE A 17 13.47 21.72 -15.61
C ILE A 17 13.64 20.21 -15.60
N GLU A 18 13.73 19.58 -16.77
CA GLU A 18 13.94 18.14 -16.89
C GLU A 18 15.25 17.71 -16.24
N ALA A 19 16.35 18.43 -16.54
CA ALA A 19 17.66 18.18 -15.97
C ALA A 19 17.65 18.29 -14.44
N MET A 20 17.07 19.38 -13.90
CA MET A 20 16.94 19.59 -12.47
C MET A 20 16.12 18.49 -11.79
N THR A 21 14.99 18.10 -12.40
CA THR A 21 14.12 17.05 -11.87
C THR A 21 14.83 15.68 -11.89
N ARG A 22 15.55 15.37 -12.97
CA ARG A 22 16.36 14.16 -13.10
C ARG A 22 17.46 14.10 -12.04
N GLU A 23 18.16 15.21 -11.80
CA GLU A 23 19.21 15.30 -10.77
C GLU A 23 18.63 15.08 -9.37
N LEU A 24 17.48 15.67 -9.05
CA LEU A 24 16.79 15.46 -7.76
C LEU A 24 16.44 13.99 -7.53
N VAL A 25 15.88 13.32 -8.54
CA VAL A 25 15.55 11.89 -8.46
C VAL A 25 16.81 11.05 -8.26
N GLN A 26 17.89 11.32 -8.99
CA GLN A 26 19.15 10.59 -8.86
C GLN A 26 19.80 10.78 -7.48
N THR A 27 19.82 12.02 -6.98
CA THR A 27 20.43 12.38 -5.70
C THR A 27 19.67 11.80 -4.52
N HIS A 28 18.35 11.67 -4.62
CA HIS A 28 17.49 11.17 -3.54
C HIS A 28 16.99 9.74 -3.72
N ALA A 29 17.34 9.06 -4.82
CA ALA A 29 17.02 7.64 -5.02
C ALA A 29 17.56 6.77 -3.87
N ALA A 30 18.76 7.07 -3.35
CA ALA A 30 19.33 6.37 -2.19
C ALA A 30 18.59 6.64 -0.87
N ALA A 31 17.90 7.79 -0.74
CA ALA A 31 17.09 8.09 0.43
C ALA A 31 15.79 7.27 0.48
N LEU A 32 15.39 6.64 -0.63
CA LEU A 32 14.21 5.78 -0.70
C LEU A 32 14.45 4.41 -0.05
N ASP A 33 15.68 3.93 0.03
CA ASP A 33 15.97 2.64 0.67
C ASP A 33 15.88 2.70 2.20
N GLY A 34 16.26 3.82 2.82
CA GLY A 34 16.19 4.04 4.27
C GLY A 34 14.86 4.62 4.77
N LYS A 35 13.95 5.04 3.86
CA LYS A 35 12.66 5.66 4.19
C LYS A 35 11.45 4.86 3.68
N LYS A 36 11.63 3.57 3.36
CA LYS A 36 10.53 2.67 2.98
C LYS A 36 9.40 2.66 4.01
N ASP A 37 9.72 2.88 5.29
CA ASP A 37 8.73 2.98 6.37
C ASP A 37 7.92 4.30 6.35
N LEU A 38 8.43 5.41 5.76
CA LEU A 38 7.65 6.66 5.63
C LEU A 38 6.49 6.55 4.63
N PHE A 39 6.58 5.60 3.70
CA PHE A 39 5.55 5.33 2.69
C PHE A 39 4.78 4.04 2.96
N ARG A 40 5.09 3.36 4.07
CA ARG A 40 4.35 2.18 4.51
C ARG A 40 3.11 2.71 5.22
N GLU A 41 1.97 2.67 4.56
CA GLU A 41 0.70 2.68 5.30
C GLU A 41 0.80 1.54 6.32
N GLU A 42 0.92 1.89 7.60
CA GLU A 42 0.77 0.93 8.70
C GLU A 42 -0.68 0.44 8.66
N LYS A 43 -0.95 -0.54 7.79
CA LYS A 43 -2.24 -1.21 7.75
C LYS A 43 -2.39 -1.94 9.07
N PRO A 44 -3.35 -1.55 9.93
CA PRO A 44 -3.52 -2.19 11.22
C PRO A 44 -3.70 -3.70 11.03
N SER A 45 -3.03 -4.48 11.87
CA SER A 45 -3.22 -5.92 11.87
C SER A 45 -4.59 -6.26 12.48
N VAL A 46 -5.33 -7.14 11.82
CA VAL A 46 -6.63 -7.68 12.27
C VAL A 46 -6.43 -8.84 13.25
N GLY A 47 -5.29 -9.52 13.19
CA GLY A 47 -4.97 -10.67 14.04
C GLY A 47 -3.73 -11.42 13.55
N LYS A 48 -3.46 -12.60 14.13
CA LYS A 48 -2.38 -13.49 13.69
C LYS A 48 -2.93 -14.58 12.79
N CYS A 49 -2.17 -14.95 11.76
CA CYS A 49 -2.53 -16.03 10.85
C CYS A 49 -2.43 -17.37 11.59
N PRO A 50 -3.48 -18.20 11.60
CA PRO A 50 -3.45 -19.50 12.28
C PRO A 50 -2.51 -20.52 11.61
N ARG A 51 -2.11 -20.29 10.34
CA ARG A 51 -1.19 -21.18 9.62
C ARG A 51 0.29 -20.93 9.89
N CYS A 52 0.70 -19.67 10.06
CA CYS A 52 2.13 -19.31 10.14
C CYS A 52 2.46 -18.26 11.22
N GLY A 53 1.46 -17.77 11.95
CA GLY A 53 1.63 -16.77 13.01
C GLY A 53 1.86 -15.33 12.53
N SER A 54 2.13 -15.10 11.25
CA SER A 54 2.33 -13.76 10.69
C SER A 54 1.05 -12.90 10.76
N PRO A 55 1.16 -11.55 10.79
CA PRO A 55 0.00 -10.65 10.80
C PRO A 55 -0.99 -10.89 9.64
N VAL A 56 -2.28 -10.67 9.92
CA VAL A 56 -3.34 -10.65 8.90
C VAL A 56 -3.81 -9.21 8.72
N HIS A 57 -3.90 -8.76 7.47
CA HIS A 57 -4.35 -7.41 7.13
C HIS A 57 -5.69 -7.43 6.39
N GLU A 58 -6.40 -6.31 6.45
CA GLU A 58 -7.63 -6.11 5.71
C GLU A 58 -7.35 -5.55 4.29
N GLY A 59 -7.91 -6.21 3.30
CA GLY A 59 -8.03 -5.75 1.92
C GLY A 59 -9.47 -5.36 1.59
N LYS A 60 -9.66 -4.81 0.38
CA LYS A 60 -11.00 -4.41 -0.09
C LYS A 60 -11.98 -5.58 -0.13
N LYS A 61 -11.52 -6.78 -0.51
CA LYS A 61 -12.36 -7.98 -0.70
C LYS A 61 -12.10 -9.10 0.30
N ASN A 62 -11.04 -9.02 1.09
CA ASN A 62 -10.58 -10.14 1.90
C ASN A 62 -9.76 -9.70 3.12
N TYR A 63 -9.46 -10.66 3.98
CA TYR A 63 -8.44 -10.59 5.01
C TYR A 63 -7.31 -11.55 4.60
N TYR A 64 -6.07 -11.11 4.53
CA TYR A 64 -4.97 -11.89 3.97
C TYR A 64 -3.74 -11.89 4.89
N CYS A 65 -2.99 -12.99 4.86
CA CYS A 65 -1.73 -13.07 5.60
C CYS A 65 -0.65 -12.17 4.98
N SER A 66 0.13 -11.50 5.83
CA SER A 66 1.25 -10.67 5.39
C SER A 66 2.41 -11.48 4.79
N ASN A 67 2.53 -12.76 5.15
CA ASN A 67 3.50 -13.66 4.53
C ASN A 67 2.99 -14.12 3.15
N LYS A 68 3.69 -13.72 2.09
CA LYS A 68 3.35 -14.06 0.69
C LYS A 68 3.46 -15.56 0.38
N GLU A 69 4.25 -16.31 1.13
CA GLU A 69 4.36 -17.76 1.01
C GLU A 69 3.18 -18.49 1.68
N CYS A 70 2.44 -17.79 2.55
CA CYS A 70 1.25 -18.33 3.21
C CYS A 70 0.00 -18.00 2.40
N ALA A 71 -0.64 -19.03 1.84
CA ALA A 71 -1.89 -18.89 1.07
C ALA A 71 -3.15 -18.62 1.92
N PHE A 72 -3.00 -18.08 3.15
CA PHE A 72 -4.12 -17.78 4.04
C PHE A 72 -4.88 -16.52 3.62
N VAL A 73 -6.17 -16.72 3.34
CA VAL A 73 -7.11 -15.67 2.95
C VAL A 73 -8.52 -16.02 3.47
N MET A 74 -9.24 -15.01 3.96
CA MET A 74 -10.67 -15.09 4.31
C MET A 74 -11.42 -14.09 3.42
N TRP A 75 -12.39 -14.57 2.64
CA TRP A 75 -13.10 -13.75 1.66
C TRP A 75 -14.33 -13.09 2.30
N LYS A 76 -14.51 -11.77 2.10
CA LYS A 76 -15.65 -11.02 2.66
C LYS A 76 -17.00 -11.47 2.10
N ASN A 77 -16.99 -12.03 0.89
CA ASN A 77 -18.14 -12.60 0.19
C ASN A 77 -18.20 -14.13 0.33
N ASP A 78 -17.68 -14.68 1.43
CA ASP A 78 -17.83 -16.11 1.69
C ASP A 78 -19.32 -16.45 1.81
N ARG A 79 -19.72 -17.55 1.15
CA ARG A 79 -21.11 -17.99 1.02
C ARG A 79 -21.82 -18.13 2.36
N PHE A 80 -21.08 -18.52 3.42
CA PHE A 80 -21.63 -18.64 4.77
C PHE A 80 -22.23 -17.33 5.29
N PHE A 81 -21.57 -16.20 5.01
CA PHE A 81 -22.00 -14.89 5.46
C PHE A 81 -23.07 -14.30 4.54
N GLU A 82 -22.97 -14.55 3.24
CA GLU A 82 -23.97 -14.11 2.24
C GLU A 82 -25.34 -14.75 2.48
N GLU A 83 -25.39 -16.07 2.69
CA GLU A 83 -26.65 -16.81 2.95
C GLU A 83 -27.35 -16.30 4.22
N ARG A 84 -26.57 -15.86 5.20
CA ARG A 84 -27.05 -15.29 6.48
C ARG A 84 -27.27 -13.78 6.42
N LYS A 85 -27.11 -13.16 5.24
CA LYS A 85 -27.22 -11.71 5.02
C LYS A 85 -26.40 -10.88 6.02
N THR A 86 -25.26 -11.43 6.46
CA THR A 86 -24.41 -10.83 7.47
C THR A 86 -23.14 -10.33 6.81
N ALA A 87 -22.78 -9.07 7.02
CA ALA A 87 -21.53 -8.54 6.49
C ALA A 87 -20.34 -9.13 7.25
N PHE A 88 -19.42 -9.77 6.53
CA PHE A 88 -18.18 -10.25 7.13
C PHE A 88 -17.22 -9.07 7.40
N SER A 89 -17.31 -8.54 8.62
CA SER A 89 -16.57 -7.37 9.07
C SER A 89 -15.24 -7.70 9.74
N ALA A 90 -14.39 -6.68 9.92
CA ALA A 90 -13.08 -6.82 10.55
C ALA A 90 -13.18 -7.34 11.99
N LYS A 91 -14.26 -7.00 12.70
CA LYS A 91 -14.53 -7.50 14.06
C LYS A 91 -14.78 -9.01 14.08
N ILE A 92 -15.55 -9.51 13.12
CA ILE A 92 -15.78 -10.96 12.98
C ILE A 92 -14.48 -11.65 12.60
N ALA A 93 -13.71 -11.09 11.65
CA ALA A 93 -12.41 -11.64 11.26
C ALA A 93 -11.45 -11.72 12.45
N ALA A 94 -11.33 -10.64 13.23
CA ALA A 94 -10.50 -10.62 14.43
C ALA A 94 -10.95 -11.65 15.49
N ALA A 95 -12.26 -11.86 15.64
CA ALA A 95 -12.79 -12.89 16.55
C ALA A 95 -12.41 -14.31 16.07
N LEU A 96 -12.59 -14.60 14.78
CA LEU A 96 -12.22 -15.89 14.19
C LEU A 96 -10.72 -16.19 14.31
N LEU A 97 -9.87 -15.17 14.12
CA LEU A 97 -8.42 -15.29 14.26
C LEU A 97 -7.93 -15.48 15.71
N LYS A 98 -8.75 -15.17 16.73
CA LYS A 98 -8.42 -15.44 18.14
C LYS A 98 -8.70 -16.87 18.54
N SER A 99 -9.62 -17.54 17.86
CA SER A 99 -10.09 -18.89 18.17
C SER A 99 -9.50 -19.98 17.26
N GLY A 100 -8.62 -19.61 16.33
CA GLY A 100 -8.08 -20.49 15.28
C GLY A 100 -6.64 -20.90 15.49
#